data_AF-A0A7S2XHX9-F1
#
_entry.id   AF-A0A7S2XHX9-F1
#
_cell.length_a   1.000
_cell.length_b   1.000
_cell.length_c   1.000
_cell.angle_alpha   90.00
_cell.angle_beta   90.00
_cell.angle_gamma   90.00
#
_symmetry.space_group_name_H-M   'P 1'
#
loop_
_entity.id
_entity.type
_entity.pdbx_description
1 polymer ?
#
loop_
_entity_poly.entity_id
_entity_poly.type
_entity_poly.pdbx_seq_one_letter_code
_entity_poly.pdbx_strand_id
1 'polypeptide(L)'
;GGKTLALASQMWGSHDIATSIPSTEITQQSQSDEQARHGDDVGRIIAHDVVEERLRQIKGSLSRAGIDPARIKTSVNLTESSHNICADVVLVDAPCSSLGVLRRRPSQRWRLASEHYVTHELPALQLDILQQASRLVKQGGRLVYATCSICQAENEGVVDAFQSSDDFTMHQWTPWNFDHCRESDTINDGIVDTEYSHCQTLLPHRHESDGFFIARWKRL
;
A
#
# COMPACT_ATOMS: atom_id res chain seq x y z
N GLY A 1 -17.35 -7.77 6.60
CA GLY A 1 -16.09 -7.47 7.28
C GLY A 1 -14.97 -8.13 6.51
N GLY A 2 -13.80 -7.50 6.56
CA GLY A 2 -12.52 -8.09 6.21
C GLY A 2 -12.10 -7.93 4.75
N LYS A 3 -11.65 -6.74 4.33
CA LYS A 3 -10.91 -6.53 3.08
C LYS A 3 -9.47 -7.00 3.35
N THR A 4 -8.96 -7.98 2.64
CA THR A 4 -7.52 -8.28 2.72
C THR A 4 -7.00 -8.09 1.32
N LEU A 5 -6.48 -6.91 1.04
CA LEU A 5 -5.91 -6.59 -0.24
C LEU A 5 -4.41 -6.42 -0.07
N ALA A 6 -3.64 -7.36 -0.62
CA ALA A 6 -2.25 -7.10 -0.95
C ALA A 6 -2.21 -6.68 -2.43
N LEU A 7 -1.92 -5.40 -2.68
CA LEU A 7 -1.63 -4.89 -4.02
C LEU A 7 -0.12 -4.79 -4.15
N ALA A 8 0.47 -5.71 -4.91
CA ALA A 8 1.89 -5.71 -5.22
C ALA A 8 2.08 -5.16 -6.64
N SER A 9 2.83 -4.07 -6.78
CA SER A 9 3.22 -3.54 -8.08
C SER A 9 4.70 -3.83 -8.37
N GLN A 10 4.98 -4.41 -9.54
CA GLN A 10 6.33 -4.58 -10.07
C GLN A 10 6.55 -3.56 -11.17
N MET A 11 7.57 -2.71 -11.02
CA MET A 11 8.09 -1.86 -12.09
C MET A 11 9.45 -2.44 -12.54
N TRP A 12 9.57 -2.77 -13.82
CA TRP A 12 10.88 -3.05 -14.41
C TRP A 12 11.54 -1.72 -14.76
N GLY A 13 12.86 -1.62 -14.51
CA GLY A 13 13.70 -0.60 -15.14
C GLY A 13 13.72 0.79 -14.49
N SER A 14 14.79 1.07 -13.75
CA SER A 14 15.40 2.40 -13.80
C SER A 14 16.90 2.16 -13.70
N HIS A 15 17.54 2.02 -14.86
CA HIS A 15 19.00 2.12 -14.91
C HIS A 15 19.37 3.57 -14.61
N ASP A 16 20.35 3.74 -13.72
CA ASP A 16 21.02 4.99 -13.46
C ASP A 16 21.45 5.66 -14.77
N ILE A 17 20.82 6.80 -15.12
CA ILE A 17 21.39 7.72 -16.09
C ILE A 17 22.12 8.81 -15.30
N ALA A 18 23.32 8.47 -14.87
CA ALA A 18 24.35 9.46 -14.56
C ALA A 18 25.51 9.23 -15.53
N THR A 19 26.01 10.34 -16.08
CA THR A 19 27.23 10.48 -16.90
C THR A 19 27.24 9.86 -18.29
N SER A 20 27.00 10.68 -19.32
CA SER A 20 28.06 11.26 -20.17
C SER A 20 27.47 11.86 -21.46
N ILE A 21 27.72 13.15 -21.66
CA ILE A 21 27.58 13.80 -22.97
C ILE A 21 28.91 13.54 -23.72
N PRO A 22 28.87 13.23 -25.03
CA PRO A 22 29.55 14.12 -25.96
C PRO A 22 28.72 14.44 -27.21
N SER A 23 29.00 15.65 -27.70
CA SER A 23 28.48 16.31 -28.88
C SER A 23 28.74 15.56 -30.20
N THR A 24 27.92 15.94 -31.20
CA THR A 24 28.23 16.33 -32.61
C THR A 24 27.52 15.51 -33.70
N GLU A 25 26.99 16.25 -34.68
CA GLU A 25 26.58 15.87 -36.07
C GLU A 25 25.24 15.11 -36.25
N ILE A 26 24.17 15.76 -36.73
CA ILE A 26 23.81 16.16 -38.12
C ILE A 26 23.01 15.07 -38.86
N THR A 27 21.79 15.46 -39.22
CA THR A 27 21.01 15.11 -40.43
C THR A 27 20.28 13.77 -40.55
N GLN A 28 18.95 13.93 -40.58
CA GLN A 28 17.96 13.22 -41.39
C GLN A 28 18.20 11.73 -41.65
N GLN A 29 17.56 10.90 -40.81
CA GLN A 29 17.01 9.66 -41.33
C GLN A 29 15.76 9.24 -40.54
N SER A 30 14.67 9.18 -41.31
CA SER A 30 13.57 8.23 -41.20
C SER A 30 12.68 8.26 -39.98
N GLN A 31 11.40 8.55 -40.27
CA GLN A 31 10.17 8.30 -39.54
C GLN A 31 9.94 6.83 -39.12
N SER A 32 10.99 6.09 -38.74
CA SER A 32 10.96 4.69 -38.31
C SER A 32 11.22 4.50 -36.81
N ASP A 33 11.62 5.57 -36.08
CA ASP A 33 12.01 5.48 -34.67
C ASP A 33 10.88 5.78 -33.67
N GLU A 34 9.70 6.20 -34.15
CA GLU A 34 8.57 6.57 -33.28
C GLU A 34 7.73 5.36 -32.82
N GLN A 35 7.94 4.18 -33.41
CA GLN A 35 7.17 2.96 -33.11
C GLN A 35 7.90 1.92 -32.24
N ALA A 36 9.12 2.21 -31.78
CA ALA A 36 9.92 1.25 -31.00
C ALA A 36 10.23 1.70 -29.54
N ARG A 37 9.50 2.68 -28.99
CA ARG A 37 9.79 3.25 -27.66
C ARG A 37 8.72 3.03 -26.58
N HIS A 38 7.87 2.00 -26.65
CA HIS A 38 6.71 1.90 -25.73
C HIS A 38 6.38 0.50 -25.16
N GLY A 39 7.31 -0.47 -25.21
CA GLY A 39 7.01 -1.85 -24.83
C GLY A 39 7.34 -2.26 -23.39
N ASP A 40 8.51 -1.91 -22.89
CA ASP A 40 9.15 -2.71 -21.83
C ASP A 40 9.19 -2.05 -20.44
N ASP A 41 8.68 -0.81 -20.32
CA ASP A 41 8.83 0.03 -19.11
C ASP A 41 7.52 0.21 -18.31
N VAL A 42 6.54 -0.67 -18.50
CA VAL A 42 5.20 -0.47 -17.92
C VAL A 42 4.86 -1.49 -16.86
N GLY A 43 4.70 -1.00 -15.63
CA GLY A 43 4.55 -1.81 -14.42
C GLY A 43 3.32 -2.74 -14.41
N ARG A 44 3.46 -3.84 -13.68
CA ARG A 44 2.41 -4.86 -13.45
C ARG A 44 1.74 -4.64 -12.11
N ILE A 45 0.46 -5.02 -12.02
CA ILE A 45 -0.30 -5.08 -10.76
C ILE A 45 -0.66 -6.53 -10.44
N ILE A 46 -0.35 -6.97 -9.24
CA ILE A 46 -0.79 -8.24 -8.68
C ILE A 46 -1.72 -7.92 -7.50
N ALA A 47 -2.98 -8.28 -7.62
CA ALA A 47 -3.98 -8.12 -6.58
C ALA A 47 -4.28 -9.48 -5.93
N HIS A 48 -4.25 -9.52 -4.60
CA HIS A 48 -4.59 -10.72 -3.84
C HIS A 48 -5.71 -10.43 -2.84
N ASP A 49 -6.73 -11.29 -2.80
CA ASP A 49 -7.80 -11.33 -1.79
C ASP A 49 -8.39 -12.74 -1.77
N VAL A 50 -8.72 -13.26 -0.59
CA VAL A 50 -9.34 -14.60 -0.44
C VAL A 50 -10.76 -14.68 -1.03
N VAL A 51 -11.38 -13.52 -1.33
CA VAL A 51 -12.73 -13.40 -1.89
C VAL A 51 -12.66 -13.03 -3.37
N GLU A 52 -12.97 -13.97 -4.25
CA GLU A 52 -12.91 -13.80 -5.71
C GLU A 52 -13.79 -12.65 -6.24
N GLU A 53 -14.97 -12.44 -5.65
CA GLU A 53 -15.84 -11.30 -6.02
C GLU A 53 -15.13 -9.96 -5.85
N ARG A 54 -14.31 -9.81 -4.80
CA ARG A 54 -13.57 -8.56 -4.58
C ARG A 54 -12.44 -8.39 -5.58
N LEU A 55 -11.77 -9.47 -5.97
CA LEU A 55 -10.79 -9.44 -7.06
C LEU A 55 -11.43 -8.96 -8.37
N ARG A 56 -12.65 -9.43 -8.68
CA ARG A 56 -13.42 -8.93 -9.84
C ARG A 56 -13.72 -7.43 -9.73
N GLN A 57 -14.12 -6.95 -8.55
CA GLN A 57 -14.36 -5.52 -8.30
C GLN A 57 -13.09 -4.67 -8.41
N ILE A 58 -11.96 -5.13 -7.88
CA ILE A 58 -10.65 -4.47 -7.98
C ILE A 58 -10.23 -4.37 -9.44
N LYS A 59 -10.28 -5.49 -10.17
CA LYS A 59 -9.93 -5.51 -11.60
C LYS A 59 -10.78 -4.50 -12.38
N GLY A 60 -12.10 -4.51 -12.18
CA GLY A 60 -12.99 -3.53 -12.81
C GLY A 60 -12.68 -2.08 -12.42
N SER A 61 -12.30 -1.82 -11.17
CA SER A 61 -11.95 -0.47 -10.70
C SER A 61 -10.65 0.04 -11.29
N LEU A 62 -9.62 -0.82 -11.37
CA LEU A 62 -8.35 -0.50 -12.01
C LEU A 62 -8.53 -0.27 -13.52
N SER A 63 -9.37 -1.07 -14.19
CA SER A 63 -9.68 -0.85 -15.61
C SER A 63 -10.39 0.48 -15.85
N ARG A 64 -11.32 0.89 -14.97
CA ARG A 64 -11.93 2.23 -15.05
C ARG A 64 -10.94 3.36 -14.76
N ALA A 65 -9.89 3.08 -13.99
CA ALA A 65 -8.79 4.02 -13.75
C ALA A 65 -7.78 4.07 -14.91
N GLY A 66 -8.04 3.39 -16.03
CA GLY A 66 -7.19 3.40 -17.22
C GLY A 66 -6.04 2.38 -17.19
N ILE A 67 -6.00 1.48 -16.19
CA ILE A 67 -5.01 0.41 -16.16
C ILE A 67 -5.44 -0.71 -17.13
N ASP A 68 -4.53 -1.05 -18.05
CA ASP A 68 -4.70 -2.17 -18.97
C ASP A 68 -5.00 -3.47 -18.20
N PRO A 69 -6.17 -4.13 -18.44
CA PRO A 69 -6.52 -5.40 -17.83
C PRO A 69 -5.48 -6.50 -18.00
N ALA A 70 -4.68 -6.48 -19.07
CA ALA A 70 -3.61 -7.46 -19.31
C ALA A 70 -2.48 -7.37 -18.26
N ARG A 71 -2.34 -6.21 -17.60
CA ARG A 71 -1.33 -5.96 -16.55
C ARG A 71 -1.80 -6.33 -15.16
N ILE A 72 -3.05 -6.73 -14.99
CA ILE A 72 -3.65 -7.07 -13.69
C ILE A 72 -3.70 -8.59 -13.54
N LYS A 73 -2.88 -9.13 -12.64
CA LYS A 73 -2.99 -10.52 -12.18
C LYS A 73 -3.78 -10.54 -10.88
N THR A 74 -4.75 -11.43 -10.77
CA THR A 74 -5.50 -11.66 -9.53
C THR A 74 -5.16 -13.04 -8.98
N SER A 75 -5.02 -13.17 -7.67
CA SER A 75 -4.83 -14.47 -7.00
C SER A 75 -5.65 -14.54 -5.72
N VAL A 76 -6.21 -15.72 -5.43
CA VAL A 76 -6.89 -16.00 -4.15
C VAL A 76 -5.96 -16.64 -3.12
N ASN A 77 -4.74 -17.03 -3.54
CA ASN A 77 -3.76 -17.67 -2.69
C ASN A 77 -2.41 -16.95 -2.77
N LEU A 78 -1.93 -16.44 -1.63
CA LEU A 78 -0.71 -15.67 -1.52
C LEU A 78 0.51 -16.60 -1.54
N THR A 79 0.40 -17.78 -0.93
CA THR A 79 1.53 -18.71 -0.73
C THR A 79 1.91 -19.50 -1.98
N GLU A 80 0.96 -19.80 -2.86
CA GLU A 80 1.26 -20.45 -4.16
C GLU A 80 1.96 -19.51 -5.14
N SER A 81 1.81 -18.20 -4.95
CA SER A 81 2.37 -17.18 -5.84
C SER A 81 3.58 -16.43 -5.25
N SER A 82 3.85 -16.56 -3.95
CA SER A 82 4.87 -15.80 -3.22
C SER A 82 6.31 -16.15 -3.57
N HIS A 83 6.59 -17.37 -4.03
CA HIS A 83 7.96 -17.85 -4.23
C HIS A 83 8.76 -17.07 -5.30
N ASN A 84 8.09 -16.29 -6.17
CA ASN A 84 8.73 -15.52 -7.24
C ASN A 84 8.24 -14.05 -7.32
N ILE A 85 7.52 -13.55 -6.31
CA ILE A 85 7.05 -12.16 -6.32
C ILE A 85 8.03 -11.30 -5.51
N CYS A 86 8.69 -10.38 -6.22
CA CYS A 86 9.48 -9.30 -5.65
C CYS A 86 8.93 -7.99 -6.18
N ALA A 87 8.18 -7.26 -5.36
CA ALA A 87 7.46 -6.04 -5.74
C ALA A 87 8.18 -4.78 -5.27
N ASP A 88 8.10 -3.72 -6.09
CA ASP A 88 8.57 -2.38 -5.77
C ASP A 88 7.77 -1.74 -4.64
N VAL A 89 6.46 -1.95 -4.69
CA VAL A 89 5.52 -1.42 -3.71
C VAL A 89 4.51 -2.51 -3.37
N VAL A 90 4.31 -2.73 -2.08
CA VAL A 90 3.24 -3.56 -1.55
C VAL A 90 2.34 -2.71 -0.68
N LEU A 91 1.06 -2.66 -1.01
CA LEU A 91 0.00 -2.07 -0.20
C LEU A 91 -0.81 -3.18 0.44
N VAL A 92 -0.95 -3.11 1.77
CA VAL A 92 -1.83 -3.95 2.58
C VAL A 92 -3.02 -3.10 3.02
N ASP A 93 -4.18 -3.24 2.36
CA ASP A 93 -5.47 -2.76 2.89
C ASP A 93 -6.07 -3.89 3.72
N ALA A 94 -5.95 -3.74 5.04
CA ALA A 94 -6.10 -4.81 6.00
C ALA A 94 -7.56 -4.99 6.48
N PRO A 95 -7.94 -6.23 6.84
CA PRO A 95 -9.28 -6.51 7.28
C PRO A 95 -9.49 -5.88 8.65
N CYS A 96 -10.38 -4.88 8.74
CA CYS A 96 -10.55 -4.10 9.97
C CYS A 96 -12.02 -3.97 10.39
N SER A 97 -12.23 -3.49 11.61
CA SER A 97 -13.54 -3.26 12.23
C SER A 97 -14.39 -2.23 11.47
N SER A 98 -13.75 -1.43 10.61
CA SER A 98 -14.39 -0.38 9.79
C SER A 98 -15.04 0.73 10.64
N LEU A 99 -14.56 0.96 11.87
CA LEU A 99 -15.08 2.02 12.75
C LEU A 99 -14.94 3.43 12.15
N GLY A 100 -13.98 3.65 11.25
CA GLY A 100 -13.76 4.93 10.59
C GLY A 100 -14.83 5.30 9.56
N VAL A 101 -15.62 4.34 9.06
CA VAL A 101 -16.60 4.59 7.97
C VAL A 101 -18.05 4.69 8.44
N LEU A 102 -18.28 4.70 9.76
CA LEU A 102 -19.63 4.72 10.35
C LEU A 102 -20.49 5.89 9.89
N ARG A 103 -19.89 7.05 9.58
CA ARG A 103 -20.61 8.21 9.02
C ARG A 103 -21.29 7.88 7.69
N ARG A 104 -20.57 7.22 6.77
CA ARG A 104 -21.09 6.83 5.46
C ARG A 104 -21.90 5.53 5.49
N ARG A 105 -21.66 4.68 6.50
CA ARG A 105 -22.30 3.37 6.65
C ARG A 105 -22.81 3.15 8.07
N PRO A 106 -23.84 3.90 8.51
CA PRO A 106 -24.31 3.86 9.89
C PRO A 106 -24.75 2.46 10.32
N SER A 107 -25.38 1.69 9.43
CA SER A 107 -25.84 0.33 9.72
C SER A 107 -24.74 -0.63 10.21
N GLN A 108 -23.46 -0.33 9.96
CA GLN A 108 -22.34 -1.14 10.46
C GLN A 108 -22.21 -1.12 11.99
N ARG A 109 -22.68 -0.07 12.68
CA ARG A 109 -22.63 0.00 14.15
C ARG A 109 -23.44 -1.13 14.84
N TRP A 110 -24.41 -1.72 14.14
CA TRP A 110 -25.24 -2.83 14.64
C TRP A 110 -24.66 -4.20 14.29
N ARG A 111 -23.59 -4.21 13.50
CA ARG A 111 -22.86 -5.39 13.06
C ARG A 111 -21.43 -5.41 13.60
N LEU A 112 -21.16 -4.58 14.61
CA LEU A 112 -19.87 -4.57 15.28
C LEU A 112 -19.65 -5.93 15.90
N ALA A 113 -18.46 -6.48 15.65
CA ALA A 113 -18.01 -7.67 16.32
C ALA A 113 -17.80 -7.39 17.82
N SER A 114 -17.60 -8.44 18.61
CA SER A 114 -17.26 -8.28 20.01
C SER A 114 -16.02 -7.38 20.18
N GLU A 115 -15.94 -6.69 21.30
CA GLU A 115 -14.76 -5.89 21.66
C GLU A 115 -13.49 -6.75 21.57
N HIS A 116 -13.52 -7.97 22.09
CA HIS A 116 -12.42 -8.93 22.00
C HIS A 116 -11.96 -9.17 20.55
N TYR A 117 -12.90 -9.36 19.63
CA TYR A 117 -12.56 -9.56 18.22
C TYR A 117 -11.88 -8.33 17.62
N VAL A 118 -12.36 -7.13 17.97
CA VAL A 118 -11.81 -5.86 17.46
C VAL A 118 -10.43 -5.54 18.05
N THR A 119 -10.19 -5.87 19.32
CA THR A 119 -8.96 -5.48 20.01
C THR A 119 -7.87 -6.56 20.05
N HIS A 120 -8.19 -7.82 19.71
CA HIS A 120 -7.22 -8.93 19.76
C HIS A 120 -7.17 -9.74 18.46
N GLU A 121 -8.31 -10.24 17.99
CA GLU A 121 -8.34 -11.17 16.85
C GLU A 121 -8.04 -10.47 15.52
N LEU A 122 -8.63 -9.29 15.28
CA LEU A 122 -8.36 -8.49 14.08
C LEU A 122 -6.90 -8.00 14.04
N PRO A 123 -6.33 -7.39 15.10
CA PRO A 123 -4.92 -6.99 15.11
C PRO A 123 -3.96 -8.16 14.84
N ALA A 124 -4.21 -9.32 15.45
CA ALA A 124 -3.37 -10.51 15.22
C ALA A 124 -3.42 -10.96 13.75
N LEU A 125 -4.61 -10.99 13.15
CA LEU A 125 -4.79 -11.30 11.72
C LEU A 125 -4.10 -10.26 10.82
N GLN A 126 -4.25 -8.97 11.14
CA GLN A 126 -3.63 -7.88 10.40
C GLN A 126 -2.10 -7.96 10.43
N LEU A 127 -1.52 -8.29 11.59
CA LEU A 127 -0.09 -8.49 11.76
C LEU A 127 0.42 -9.66 10.90
N ASP A 128 -0.27 -10.81 10.94
CA ASP A 128 0.09 -11.98 10.12
C ASP A 128 0.08 -11.65 8.61
N ILE A 129 -0.97 -10.96 8.15
CA ILE A 129 -1.06 -10.48 6.75
C ILE A 129 0.10 -9.53 6.43
N LEU A 130 0.40 -8.58 7.32
CA LEU A 130 1.46 -7.60 7.11
C LEU A 130 2.83 -8.26 7.03
N GLN A 131 3.13 -9.21 7.91
CA GLN A 131 4.37 -9.99 7.89
C GLN A 131 4.51 -10.79 6.59
N GLN A 132 3.47 -11.51 6.17
CA GLN A 132 3.48 -12.25 4.91
C GLN A 132 3.68 -11.32 3.70
N ALA A 133 2.99 -10.18 3.67
CA ALA A 133 3.11 -9.20 2.60
C ALA A 133 4.49 -8.53 2.55
N SER A 134 5.12 -8.28 3.71
CA SER A 134 6.44 -7.67 3.81
C SER A 134 7.52 -8.48 3.08
N ARG A 135 7.40 -9.81 3.09
CA ARG A 135 8.34 -10.74 2.42
C ARG A 135 8.29 -10.63 0.90
N LEU A 136 7.23 -10.06 0.33
CA LEU A 136 7.06 -9.85 -1.12
C LEU A 136 7.76 -8.58 -1.61
N VAL A 137 8.24 -7.72 -0.72
CA VAL A 137 8.84 -6.44 -1.09
C VAL A 137 10.32 -6.63 -1.40
N LYS A 138 10.78 -6.13 -2.55
CA LYS A 138 12.20 -6.20 -2.92
C LYS A 138 13.06 -5.27 -2.05
N GLN A 139 14.37 -5.50 -2.01
CA GLN A 139 15.32 -4.54 -1.42
C GLN A 139 15.18 -3.17 -2.10
N GLY A 140 15.20 -2.09 -1.32
CA GLY A 140 14.87 -0.74 -1.79
C GLY A 140 13.38 -0.45 -1.99
N GLY A 141 12.51 -1.46 -1.90
CA GLY A 141 11.06 -1.36 -2.10
C GLY A 141 10.33 -0.75 -0.90
N ARG A 142 9.00 -0.57 -1.06
CA ARG A 142 8.15 0.11 -0.09
C ARG A 142 6.98 -0.77 0.34
N LEU A 143 6.65 -0.68 1.63
CA LEU A 143 5.50 -1.34 2.24
C LEU A 143 4.57 -0.27 2.80
N VAL A 144 3.29 -0.38 2.49
CA VAL A 144 2.24 0.49 3.02
C VAL A 144 1.18 -0.39 3.68
N TYR A 145 0.87 -0.11 4.93
CA TYR A 145 -0.23 -0.70 5.67
C TYR A 145 -1.35 0.33 5.81
N ALA A 146 -2.59 -0.06 5.59
CA ALA A 146 -3.74 0.81 5.73
C ALA A 146 -4.95 0.10 6.33
N THR A 147 -5.70 0.83 7.14
CA THR A 147 -7.02 0.41 7.65
C THR A 147 -8.05 1.52 7.46
N CYS A 148 -9.33 1.16 7.47
CA CYS A 148 -10.44 2.11 7.60
C CYS A 148 -11.03 2.13 9.02
N SER A 149 -10.15 1.96 10.02
CA SER A 149 -10.47 1.99 11.44
C SER A 149 -9.76 3.16 12.13
N ILE A 150 -10.35 3.61 13.23
CA ILE A 150 -9.74 4.57 14.17
C ILE A 150 -9.33 3.89 15.48
N CYS A 151 -9.41 2.55 15.54
CA CYS A 151 -9.04 1.77 16.71
C CYS A 151 -7.52 1.65 16.82
N GLN A 152 -6.96 2.12 17.94
CA GLN A 152 -5.51 2.07 18.19
C GLN A 152 -4.94 0.65 18.15
N ALA A 153 -5.71 -0.35 18.62
CA ALA A 153 -5.29 -1.76 18.59
C ALA A 153 -5.06 -2.27 17.15
N GLU A 154 -5.84 -1.79 16.18
CA GLU A 154 -5.72 -2.13 14.75
C GLU A 154 -4.70 -1.25 14.02
N ASN A 155 -4.20 -0.20 14.66
CA ASN A 155 -3.38 0.82 14.02
C ASN A 155 -1.98 0.81 14.64
N GLU A 156 -1.72 1.68 15.62
CA GLU A 156 -0.45 1.77 16.33
C GLU A 156 -0.07 0.42 16.97
N GLY A 157 -1.03 -0.34 17.51
CA GLY A 157 -0.76 -1.66 18.08
C GLY A 157 -0.19 -2.67 17.07
N VAL A 158 -0.67 -2.64 15.82
CA VAL A 158 -0.13 -3.49 14.74
C VAL A 158 1.23 -2.98 14.27
N VAL A 159 1.40 -1.66 14.20
CA VAL A 159 2.69 -1.02 13.86
C VAL A 159 3.77 -1.43 14.86
N ASP A 160 3.50 -1.32 16.15
CA ASP A 160 4.42 -1.66 17.23
C ASP A 160 4.82 -3.14 17.19
N ALA A 161 3.82 -4.01 17.00
CA ALA A 161 4.02 -5.44 16.91
C ALA A 161 4.84 -5.82 15.66
N PHE A 162 4.60 -5.17 14.52
CA PHE A 162 5.38 -5.39 13.31
C PHE A 162 6.83 -4.94 13.49
N GLN A 163 7.06 -3.73 14.01
CA GLN A 163 8.40 -3.19 14.23
C GLN A 163 9.22 -4.00 15.25
N SER A 164 8.54 -4.65 16.19
CA SER A 164 9.17 -5.55 17.17
C SER A 164 9.40 -6.97 16.65
N SER A 165 8.99 -7.29 15.43
CA SER A 165 9.08 -8.65 14.88
C SER A 165 10.43 -8.97 14.26
N ASP A 166 10.76 -10.27 14.23
CA ASP A 166 11.97 -10.77 13.56
C ASP A 166 11.96 -10.46 12.06
N ASP A 167 10.80 -10.52 11.40
CA ASP A 167 10.65 -10.16 9.99
C ASP A 167 11.08 -8.71 9.74
N PHE A 168 10.74 -7.78 10.64
CA PHE A 168 11.13 -6.38 10.52
C PHE A 168 12.65 -6.20 10.53
N THR A 169 13.30 -6.84 11.51
CA THR A 169 14.75 -6.79 11.70
C THR A 169 15.49 -7.51 10.56
N MET A 170 15.06 -8.72 10.21
CA MET A 170 15.69 -9.57 9.20
C MET A 170 15.69 -8.91 7.81
N HIS A 171 14.62 -8.20 7.47
CA HIS A 171 14.47 -7.55 6.17
C HIS A 171 14.96 -6.10 6.16
N GLN A 172 15.54 -5.60 7.27
CA GLN A 172 16.11 -4.26 7.41
C GLN A 172 15.10 -3.16 7.04
N TRP A 173 13.91 -3.24 7.62
CA TRP A 173 12.89 -2.22 7.43
C TRP A 173 13.23 -0.93 8.16
N THR A 174 12.90 0.18 7.54
CA THR A 174 13.04 1.52 8.14
C THR A 174 11.76 2.32 7.94
N PRO A 175 11.37 3.16 8.92
CA PRO A 175 10.31 4.15 8.74
C PRO A 175 10.52 4.99 7.48
N TRP A 176 9.51 5.06 6.60
CA TRP A 176 9.50 5.98 5.48
C TRP A 176 8.64 7.18 5.88
N ASN A 177 9.23 8.24 6.44
CA ASN A 177 8.46 9.34 7.02
C ASN A 177 7.64 10.11 5.98
N PHE A 178 6.44 10.55 6.33
CA PHE A 178 5.72 11.53 5.52
C PHE A 178 6.51 12.84 5.50
N ASP A 179 6.51 13.52 4.35
CA ASP A 179 7.12 14.84 4.23
C ASP A 179 6.21 15.86 4.94
N HIS A 180 6.38 15.99 6.25
CA HIS A 180 5.75 17.08 6.98
C HIS A 180 6.50 18.37 6.60
N CYS A 181 5.88 19.25 5.82
CA CYS A 181 6.35 20.64 5.72
C CYS A 181 6.28 21.25 7.13
N ARG A 182 7.38 21.16 7.89
CA ARG A 182 7.50 21.67 9.28
C ARG A 182 7.63 23.21 9.35
N GLU A 183 7.14 23.93 8.36
CA GLU A 183 7.19 25.39 8.35
C GLU A 183 5.79 25.99 8.27
N SER A 184 5.39 26.57 9.40
CA SER A 184 4.43 27.67 9.59
C SER A 184 3.26 27.31 10.51
N ASP A 185 3.24 28.00 11.65
CA ASP A 185 2.21 28.12 12.68
C ASP A 185 0.85 28.66 12.18
N THR A 186 0.35 28.20 11.05
CA THR A 186 -0.95 28.61 10.52
C THR A 186 -1.65 27.43 9.87
N ILE A 187 -2.59 26.87 10.64
CA ILE A 187 -3.58 25.87 10.25
C ILE A 187 -2.98 24.46 10.07
N ASN A 188 -2.99 23.69 11.16
CA ASN A 188 -2.93 22.21 11.14
C ASN A 188 -4.19 21.67 10.44
N ASP A 189 -4.24 21.79 9.11
CA ASP A 189 -5.42 21.51 8.29
C ASP A 189 -5.52 20.02 7.97
N GLY A 190 -5.70 19.22 9.02
CA GLY A 190 -6.05 17.82 8.89
C GLY A 190 -4.86 16.93 8.61
N ILE A 191 -3.97 16.79 9.58
CA ILE A 191 -3.22 15.56 9.83
C ILE A 191 -3.16 15.40 11.35
N VAL A 192 -3.57 14.25 11.90
CA VAL A 192 -3.22 13.95 13.29
C VAL A 192 -1.87 13.27 13.26
N ASP A 193 -0.85 13.97 13.74
CA ASP A 193 0.46 13.38 14.01
C ASP A 193 0.24 12.25 15.01
N THR A 194 0.40 11.03 14.51
CA THR A 194 0.63 9.85 15.34
C THR A 194 2.01 9.98 15.97
N GLU A 195 2.30 9.26 17.06
CA GLU A 195 3.64 9.26 17.68
C GLU A 195 4.77 8.93 16.68
N TYR A 196 4.41 8.28 15.57
CA TYR A 196 5.29 7.92 14.47
C TYR A 196 5.18 8.87 13.28
N SER A 197 6.31 9.42 12.83
CA SER A 197 6.44 10.26 11.62
C SER A 197 6.17 9.54 10.28
N HIS A 198 6.06 8.21 10.32
CA HIS A 198 5.74 7.38 9.15
C HIS A 198 4.31 6.82 9.20
N CYS A 199 3.51 7.26 10.17
CA CYS A 199 2.10 6.94 10.30
C CYS A 199 1.26 8.21 10.16
N GLN A 200 0.00 8.04 9.72
CA GLN A 200 -0.93 9.14 9.52
C GLN A 200 -2.36 8.66 9.76
N THR A 201 -3.11 9.42 10.56
CA THR A 201 -4.55 9.19 10.77
C THR A 201 -5.38 10.29 10.11
N LEU A 202 -6.25 9.90 9.20
CA LEU A 202 -7.31 10.74 8.65
C LEU A 202 -8.56 10.60 9.53
N LEU A 203 -9.16 11.73 9.88
CA LEU A 203 -10.34 11.82 10.75
C LEU A 203 -11.48 12.59 10.06
N PRO A 204 -12.73 12.11 10.12
CA PRO A 204 -13.84 12.74 9.41
C PRO A 204 -14.10 14.20 9.74
N HIS A 205 -13.89 14.59 11.00
CA HIS A 205 -14.16 15.95 11.48
C HIS A 205 -13.04 16.95 11.15
N ARG A 206 -11.90 16.49 10.61
CA ARG A 206 -10.78 17.35 10.23
C ARG A 206 -10.46 17.34 8.73
N HIS A 207 -10.81 16.27 8.02
CA HIS A 207 -10.31 16.03 6.64
C HIS A 207 -11.44 15.86 5.62
N GLU A 208 -12.69 16.09 6.04
CA GLU A 208 -13.89 15.84 5.22
C GLU A 208 -13.96 14.42 4.62
N SER A 209 -13.25 13.46 5.22
CA SER A 209 -13.10 12.08 4.75
C SER A 209 -13.77 11.08 5.70
N ASP A 210 -13.51 9.78 5.52
CA ASP A 210 -13.77 8.78 6.57
C ASP A 210 -12.52 8.63 7.45
N GLY A 211 -12.66 7.92 8.57
CA GLY A 211 -11.53 7.51 9.39
C GLY A 211 -10.65 6.49 8.68
N PHE A 212 -9.39 6.83 8.45
CA PHE A 212 -8.37 5.93 7.88
C PHE A 212 -7.06 6.06 8.64
N PHE A 213 -6.30 4.99 8.66
CA PHE A 213 -4.94 4.95 9.17
C PHE A 213 -4.00 4.43 8.08
N ILE A 214 -2.80 5.01 7.99
CA ILE A 214 -1.78 4.61 7.03
C ILE A 214 -0.43 4.58 7.76
N ALA A 215 0.33 3.50 7.57
CA ALA A 215 1.72 3.38 8.00
C ALA A 215 2.59 2.94 6.82
N ARG A 216 3.83 3.47 6.73
CA ARG A 216 4.72 3.20 5.59
C ARG A 216 6.18 2.96 5.98
N TRP A 217 6.78 1.96 5.34
CA TRP A 217 8.17 1.57 5.54
C TRP A 217 8.90 1.41 4.20
N LYS A 218 10.22 1.52 4.26
CA LYS A 218 11.13 1.20 3.17
C LYS A 218 12.05 0.06 3.57
N ARG A 219 12.22 -0.90 2.67
CA ARG A 219 13.20 -1.97 2.82
C ARG A 219 14.56 -1.46 2.37
N LEU A 220 15.60 -1.63 3.19
CA LEU A 220 16.97 -1.29 2.78
C LEU A 220 17.53 -2.29 1.78
#